data_AF-A0A923RMR0-F1
#
_entry.id   AF-A0A923RMR0-F1
#
_cell.length_a   1.000
_cell.length_b   1.000
_cell.length_c   1.000
_cell.angle_alpha   90.00
_cell.angle_beta   90.00
_cell.angle_gamma   90.00
#
_symmetry.space_group_name_H-M   'P 1'
#
loop_
_entity.id
_entity.type
_entity.pdbx_description
1 polymer ?
#
loop_
_entity_poly.entity_id
_entity_poly.type
_entity_poly.pdbx_seq_one_letter_code
_entity_poly.pdbx_strand_id
1 'polypeptide(L)'
;MKLLKKCVKLIMGFLNAMQEDCVAAYAAQTAYFIMLSFFPFIILLVTLIQYTSLTPENIYRVAQVLFPPSMDTFIQGLIDEVYSRTAVTISLSAIMTAWSAGKGFMGLIQGMNMIYNVEERRNYIILRLQSALYTVVFVVAIILSLVVLVFGNSLHKVAVEYAPILTYVTEIILRLKGIVAIGILAVLFMVLYRFVPNRKVRLFRQAPGALFSAVCWYVFSIVFSLYVEYSPGLINMYGSLTTIVLVMLWLYFCMYIILIGAEINSYFEDQFRRVSYYRRMLKEQKREQQREQQNKTENT
;
A
#
# COMPACT_ATOMS: atom_id res chain seq x y z
N MET A 1 2.36 13.00 35.94
CA MET A 1 0.89 12.75 35.91
C MET A 1 0.11 13.53 34.83
N LYS A 2 0.29 14.85 34.65
CA LYS A 2 -0.45 15.63 33.62
C LYS A 2 -0.17 15.20 32.16
N LEU A 3 1.07 14.84 31.84
CA LEU A 3 1.46 14.33 30.51
C LEU A 3 0.83 12.97 30.22
N LEU A 4 0.83 12.06 31.20
CA LEU A 4 0.19 10.74 31.08
C LEU A 4 -1.30 10.87 30.79
N LYS A 5 -2.02 11.73 31.53
CA LYS A 5 -3.45 11.99 31.29
C LYS A 5 -3.72 12.61 29.91
N LYS A 6 -2.83 13.47 29.41
CA LYS A 6 -2.92 14.01 28.04
C LYS A 6 -2.70 12.92 26.99
N CYS A 7 -1.68 12.07 27.14
CA CYS A 7 -1.40 10.96 26.23
C CYS A 7 -2.56 9.97 26.21
N VAL A 8 -3.09 9.57 27.37
CA VAL A 8 -4.26 8.68 27.45
C VAL A 8 -5.46 9.31 26.76
N LYS A 9 -5.75 10.60 27.00
CA LYS A 9 -6.87 11.29 26.35
C LYS A 9 -6.70 11.40 24.83
N LEU A 10 -5.47 11.59 24.34
CA LEU A 10 -5.17 11.59 22.91
C LEU A 10 -5.36 10.22 22.28
N ILE A 11 -4.83 9.16 22.91
CA ILE A 11 -4.98 7.78 22.44
C ILE A 11 -6.46 7.39 22.44
N MET A 12 -7.19 7.72 23.50
CA MET A 12 -8.61 7.39 23.60
C MET A 12 -9.46 8.19 22.61
N GLY A 13 -9.13 9.45 22.36
CA GLY A 13 -9.74 10.23 21.28
C GLY A 13 -9.47 9.64 19.89
N PHE A 14 -8.25 9.16 19.65
CA PHE A 14 -7.87 8.51 18.40
C PHE A 14 -8.60 7.17 18.21
N LEU A 15 -8.69 6.34 19.26
CA LEU A 15 -9.42 5.08 19.22
C LEU A 15 -10.92 5.30 18.98
N ASN A 16 -11.51 6.33 19.59
CA ASN A 16 -12.90 6.70 19.34
C ASN A 16 -13.09 7.16 17.88
N ALA A 17 -12.21 8.00 17.34
CA ALA A 17 -12.27 8.41 15.93
C ALA A 17 -12.18 7.20 14.98
N MET A 18 -11.26 6.27 15.24
CA MET A 18 -11.17 5.02 14.47
C MET A 18 -12.45 4.17 14.52
N GLN A 19 -13.15 4.19 15.65
CA GLN A 19 -14.41 3.47 15.83
C GLN A 19 -15.56 4.18 15.12
N GLU A 20 -15.64 5.50 15.22
CA GLU A 20 -16.61 6.35 14.52
C GLU A 20 -16.48 6.20 13.00
N ASP A 21 -15.24 6.20 12.48
CA ASP A 21 -14.95 6.02 11.05
C ASP A 21 -14.99 4.56 10.58
N CYS A 22 -15.39 3.63 11.46
CA CYS A 22 -15.57 2.21 11.14
C CYS A 22 -14.33 1.58 10.47
N VAL A 23 -13.13 2.00 10.87
CA VAL A 23 -11.86 1.62 10.24
C VAL A 23 -11.68 0.10 10.16
N ALA A 24 -12.06 -0.61 11.24
CA ALA A 24 -12.00 -2.07 11.27
C ALA A 24 -12.92 -2.73 10.23
N ALA A 25 -14.10 -2.18 9.99
CA ALA A 25 -15.05 -2.71 9.02
C ALA A 25 -14.54 -2.49 7.58
N TYR A 26 -14.04 -1.30 7.27
CA TYR A 26 -13.45 -1.01 5.96
C TYR A 26 -12.18 -1.83 5.69
N ALA A 27 -11.34 -2.06 6.70
CA ALA A 27 -10.19 -2.96 6.59
C ALA A 27 -10.62 -4.40 6.25
N ALA A 28 -11.62 -4.93 6.96
CA ALA A 28 -12.16 -6.28 6.71
C ALA A 28 -12.80 -6.39 5.32
N GLN A 29 -13.63 -5.41 4.94
CA GLN A 29 -14.25 -5.34 3.62
C GLN A 29 -13.19 -5.35 2.51
N THR A 30 -12.15 -4.52 2.65
CA THR A 30 -11.07 -4.41 1.67
C THR A 30 -10.30 -5.73 1.55
N ALA A 31 -9.88 -6.33 2.69
CA ALA A 31 -9.16 -7.60 2.70
C ALA A 31 -9.98 -8.75 2.09
N TYR A 32 -11.29 -8.82 2.41
CA TYR A 32 -12.20 -9.80 1.84
C TYR A 32 -12.28 -9.69 0.32
N PHE A 33 -12.50 -8.48 -0.22
CA PHE A 33 -12.58 -8.29 -1.67
C PHE A 33 -11.23 -8.48 -2.38
N ILE A 34 -10.11 -8.16 -1.74
CA ILE A 34 -8.77 -8.49 -2.27
C ILE A 34 -8.62 -10.01 -2.40
N MET A 35 -9.01 -10.77 -1.38
CA MET A 35 -8.92 -12.24 -1.40
C MET A 35 -9.84 -12.86 -2.44
N LEU A 36 -11.07 -12.36 -2.56
CA LEU A 36 -12.00 -12.80 -3.60
C LEU A 36 -11.47 -12.50 -5.01
N SER A 37 -10.72 -11.41 -5.16
CA SER A 37 -10.10 -11.00 -6.44
C SER A 37 -8.78 -11.70 -6.75
N PHE A 38 -8.18 -12.42 -5.79
CA PHE A 38 -6.86 -13.03 -5.94
C PHE A 38 -6.84 -14.10 -7.02
N PHE A 39 -7.77 -15.06 -6.98
CA PHE A 39 -7.83 -16.14 -7.98
C PHE A 39 -8.12 -15.62 -9.39
N PRO A 40 -9.16 -14.80 -9.62
CA PRO A 40 -9.38 -14.22 -10.94
C PRO A 40 -8.17 -13.40 -11.43
N PHE A 41 -7.48 -12.68 -10.54
CA PHE A 41 -6.29 -11.91 -10.89
C PHE A 41 -5.13 -12.79 -11.35
N ILE A 42 -4.86 -13.90 -10.66
CA ILE A 42 -3.86 -14.89 -11.10
C ILE A 42 -4.22 -15.38 -12.50
N ILE A 43 -5.48 -15.80 -12.72
CA ILE A 43 -5.92 -16.28 -14.02
C ILE A 43 -5.72 -15.19 -15.09
N LEU A 44 -6.06 -13.93 -14.82
CA LEU A 44 -5.83 -12.85 -15.77
C LEU A 44 -4.35 -12.70 -16.13
N LEU A 45 -3.45 -12.64 -15.15
CA LEU A 45 -1.99 -12.56 -15.40
C LEU A 45 -1.50 -13.71 -16.27
N VAL A 46 -1.90 -14.91 -15.88
CA VAL A 46 -1.66 -16.17 -16.55
C VAL A 46 -2.10 -16.12 -18.03
N THR A 47 -3.28 -15.55 -18.30
CA THR A 47 -3.82 -15.48 -19.66
C THR A 47 -3.14 -14.43 -20.51
N LEU A 48 -2.69 -13.31 -19.93
CA LEU A 48 -1.91 -12.31 -20.65
C LEU A 48 -0.58 -12.88 -21.16
N ILE A 49 0.00 -13.84 -20.44
CA ILE A 49 1.22 -14.52 -20.85
C ILE A 49 0.98 -15.35 -22.13
N GLN A 50 -0.20 -15.96 -22.31
CA GLN A 50 -0.52 -16.69 -23.55
C GLN A 50 -0.58 -15.79 -24.79
N TYR A 51 -0.83 -14.49 -24.62
CA TYR A 51 -0.80 -13.50 -25.70
C TYR A 51 0.60 -12.97 -26.01
N THR A 52 1.60 -13.36 -25.22
CA THR A 52 3.01 -13.12 -25.54
C THR A 52 3.58 -14.33 -26.27
N SER A 53 4.64 -14.15 -27.06
CA SER A 53 5.34 -15.26 -27.75
C SER A 53 6.12 -16.19 -26.82
N LEU A 54 5.76 -16.23 -25.53
CA LEU A 54 6.41 -17.02 -24.50
C LEU A 54 5.79 -18.42 -24.44
N THR A 55 6.63 -19.43 -24.67
CA THR A 55 6.27 -20.84 -24.47
C THR A 55 6.30 -21.20 -22.97
N PRO A 56 5.59 -22.26 -22.55
CA PRO A 56 5.65 -22.78 -21.17
C PRO A 56 7.09 -22.98 -20.69
N GLU A 57 7.95 -23.48 -21.58
CA GLU A 57 9.38 -23.71 -21.34
C GLU A 57 10.16 -22.41 -21.07
N ASN A 58 9.84 -21.32 -21.78
CA ASN A 58 10.48 -20.03 -21.59
C ASN A 58 10.09 -19.41 -20.25
N ILE A 59 8.81 -19.56 -19.86
CA ILE A 59 8.32 -19.09 -18.56
C ILE A 59 8.94 -19.91 -17.44
N TYR A 60 9.02 -21.24 -17.61
CA TYR A 60 9.66 -22.12 -16.65
C TYR A 60 11.15 -21.78 -16.47
N ARG A 61 11.89 -21.54 -17.56
CA ARG A 61 13.29 -21.07 -17.46
C ARG A 61 13.43 -19.75 -16.73
N VAL A 62 12.57 -18.77 -17.03
CA VAL A 62 12.56 -17.48 -16.34
C VAL A 62 12.19 -17.66 -14.87
N ALA A 63 11.25 -18.55 -14.57
CA ALA A 63 10.84 -18.89 -13.23
C ALA A 63 11.93 -19.62 -12.43
N GLN A 64 12.72 -20.50 -13.05
CA GLN A 64 13.87 -21.14 -12.38
C GLN A 64 14.99 -20.16 -12.04
N VAL A 65 15.12 -19.08 -12.80
CA VAL A 65 16.05 -17.98 -12.48
C VAL A 65 15.47 -17.07 -11.38
N LEU A 66 14.15 -16.94 -11.32
CA LEU A 66 13.44 -16.05 -10.39
C LEU A 66 13.05 -16.72 -9.06
N PHE A 67 12.86 -18.02 -9.00
CA PHE A 67 12.34 -18.68 -7.81
C PHE A 67 13.32 -19.72 -7.27
N PRO A 68 13.40 -19.90 -5.94
CA PRO A 68 14.19 -20.97 -5.37
C PRO A 68 13.68 -22.34 -5.84
N PRO A 69 14.55 -23.36 -5.93
CA PRO A 69 14.15 -24.71 -6.36
C PRO A 69 12.99 -25.32 -5.53
N SER A 70 12.80 -24.86 -4.29
CA SER A 70 11.70 -25.27 -3.42
C SER A 70 10.31 -24.86 -3.93
N MET A 71 10.22 -24.01 -4.95
CA MET A 71 8.97 -23.53 -5.56
C MET A 71 8.68 -24.18 -6.92
N ASP A 72 9.57 -25.05 -7.43
CA ASP A 72 9.47 -25.61 -8.79
C ASP A 72 8.14 -26.35 -9.01
N THR A 73 7.68 -27.15 -8.04
CA THR A 73 6.41 -27.88 -8.12
C THR A 73 5.19 -26.96 -8.14
N PHE A 74 5.23 -25.86 -7.38
CA PHE A 74 4.18 -24.85 -7.38
C PHE A 74 4.13 -24.09 -8.72
N ILE A 75 5.29 -23.76 -9.27
CA ILE A 75 5.43 -23.05 -10.55
C ILE A 75 4.98 -23.93 -11.71
N GLN A 76 5.41 -25.20 -11.75
CA GLN A 76 4.94 -26.16 -12.76
C GLN A 76 3.42 -26.33 -12.69
N GLY A 77 2.87 -26.51 -11.49
CA GLY A 77 1.42 -26.60 -11.30
C GLY A 77 0.68 -25.35 -11.82
N LEU A 78 1.21 -24.16 -11.56
CA LEU A 78 0.65 -22.92 -12.11
C LEU A 78 0.73 -22.88 -13.64
N ILE A 79 1.88 -23.23 -14.23
CA ILE A 79 2.09 -23.22 -15.69
C ILE A 79 1.19 -24.26 -16.37
N ASP A 80 1.07 -25.47 -15.85
CA ASP A 80 0.20 -26.49 -16.44
C ASP A 80 -1.28 -26.10 -16.33
N GLU A 81 -1.69 -25.50 -15.21
CA GLU A 81 -3.03 -24.94 -15.01
C GLU A 81 -3.28 -23.76 -15.98
N VAL A 82 -2.27 -22.94 -16.29
CA VAL A 82 -2.36 -21.86 -17.30
C VAL A 82 -2.70 -22.41 -18.68
N TYR A 83 -1.91 -23.36 -19.15
CA TYR A 83 -1.93 -23.79 -20.55
C TYR A 83 -2.98 -24.87 -20.83
N SER A 84 -3.56 -25.48 -19.80
CA SER A 84 -4.65 -26.46 -19.91
C SER A 84 -6.06 -25.86 -19.98
N ARG A 85 -6.25 -24.57 -19.63
CA ARG A 85 -7.57 -23.91 -19.59
C ARG A 85 -7.95 -23.29 -20.94
N THR A 86 -9.22 -23.46 -21.35
CA THR A 86 -9.78 -22.94 -22.61
C THR A 86 -10.03 -21.42 -22.57
N ALA A 87 -9.98 -20.75 -23.73
CA ALA A 87 -10.26 -19.31 -23.91
C ALA A 87 -11.59 -18.79 -23.31
N VAL A 88 -12.57 -19.67 -23.07
CA VAL A 88 -13.85 -19.34 -22.42
C VAL A 88 -13.69 -19.13 -20.91
N THR A 89 -12.82 -19.88 -20.24
CA THR A 89 -12.52 -19.67 -18.82
C THR A 89 -11.78 -18.36 -18.60
N ILE A 90 -10.93 -17.99 -19.57
CA ILE A 90 -10.12 -16.76 -19.60
C ILE A 90 -11.01 -15.49 -19.64
N SER A 91 -12.01 -15.46 -20.51
CA SER A 91 -12.90 -14.31 -20.68
C SER A 91 -13.83 -14.12 -19.47
N LEU A 92 -14.36 -15.21 -18.91
CA LEU A 92 -15.19 -15.14 -17.70
C LEU A 92 -14.38 -14.75 -16.46
N SER A 93 -13.15 -15.27 -16.32
CA SER A 93 -12.24 -14.85 -15.25
C SER A 93 -11.87 -13.39 -15.40
N ALA A 94 -11.55 -12.89 -16.60
CA ALA A 94 -11.21 -11.48 -16.80
C ALA A 94 -12.35 -10.53 -16.41
N ILE A 95 -13.60 -10.91 -16.72
CA ILE A 95 -14.79 -10.16 -16.29
C ILE A 95 -14.94 -10.22 -14.76
N MET A 96 -14.78 -11.38 -14.14
CA MET A 96 -14.84 -11.52 -12.67
C MET A 96 -13.67 -10.81 -11.95
N THR A 97 -12.48 -10.77 -12.55
CA THR A 97 -11.31 -10.02 -12.07
C THR A 97 -11.57 -8.54 -12.16
N ALA A 98 -11.97 -8.03 -13.32
CA ALA A 98 -12.29 -6.62 -13.50
C ALA A 98 -13.43 -6.19 -12.56
N TRP A 99 -14.41 -7.08 -12.35
CA TRP A 99 -15.51 -6.84 -11.41
C TRP A 99 -15.03 -6.80 -9.95
N SER A 100 -14.21 -7.76 -9.52
CA SER A 100 -13.81 -7.93 -8.13
C SER A 100 -12.64 -7.02 -7.73
N ALA A 101 -11.63 -6.85 -8.59
CA ALA A 101 -10.53 -5.91 -8.38
C ALA A 101 -11.05 -4.47 -8.23
N GLY A 102 -12.07 -4.12 -9.02
CA GLY A 102 -12.79 -2.86 -8.86
C GLY A 102 -13.46 -2.68 -7.50
N LYS A 103 -13.87 -3.76 -6.82
CA LYS A 103 -14.47 -3.74 -5.47
C LYS A 103 -13.44 -3.80 -4.33
N GLY A 104 -12.29 -4.44 -4.53
CA GLY A 104 -11.20 -4.50 -3.54
C GLY A 104 -10.73 -3.11 -3.13
N PHE A 105 -10.29 -2.31 -4.10
CA PHE A 105 -9.84 -0.94 -3.84
C PHE A 105 -10.97 0.01 -3.45
N MET A 106 -12.23 -0.30 -3.77
CA MET A 106 -13.38 0.52 -3.35
C MET A 106 -13.55 0.57 -1.83
N GLY A 107 -13.31 -0.56 -1.13
CA GLY A 107 -13.33 -0.56 0.34
C GLY A 107 -12.28 0.40 0.91
N LEU A 108 -11.08 0.40 0.32
CA LEU A 108 -10.00 1.29 0.72
C LEU A 108 -10.32 2.76 0.41
N ILE A 109 -10.86 3.04 -0.79
CA ILE A 109 -11.29 4.39 -1.19
C ILE A 109 -12.37 4.92 -0.23
N GLN A 110 -13.38 4.10 0.07
CA GLN A 110 -14.48 4.46 0.97
C GLN A 110 -13.97 4.73 2.39
N GLY A 111 -13.15 3.82 2.94
CA GLY A 111 -12.57 4.01 4.27
C GLY A 111 -11.70 5.27 4.36
N MET A 112 -10.89 5.54 3.34
CA MET A 112 -10.07 6.75 3.33
C MET A 112 -10.88 8.04 3.12
N ASN A 113 -11.91 8.02 2.27
CA ASN A 113 -12.80 9.17 2.10
C ASN A 113 -13.58 9.47 3.39
N MET A 114 -14.00 8.44 4.13
CA MET A 114 -14.64 8.58 5.44
C MET A 114 -13.69 9.27 6.44
N ILE A 115 -12.49 8.72 6.63
CA ILE A 115 -11.42 9.27 7.51
C ILE A 115 -11.10 10.74 7.17
N TYR A 116 -11.00 11.06 5.88
CA TYR A 116 -10.70 12.43 5.45
C TYR A 116 -11.93 13.34 5.37
N ASN A 117 -13.12 12.84 5.74
CA ASN A 117 -14.40 13.54 5.64
C ASN A 117 -14.63 14.18 4.26
N VAL A 118 -14.37 13.40 3.21
CA VAL A 118 -14.50 13.83 1.81
C VAL A 118 -15.70 13.15 1.16
N GLU A 119 -16.67 13.95 0.71
CA GLU A 119 -17.77 13.46 -0.11
C GLU A 119 -17.25 12.95 -1.47
N GLU A 120 -17.66 11.73 -1.83
CA GLU A 120 -17.34 11.15 -3.13
C GLU A 120 -18.24 11.78 -4.19
N ARG A 121 -17.65 12.67 -5.00
CA ARG A 121 -18.36 13.41 -6.08
C ARG A 121 -18.11 12.81 -7.47
N ARG A 122 -17.31 11.73 -7.56
CA ARG A 122 -16.99 11.09 -8.84
C ARG A 122 -18.15 10.20 -9.30
N ASN A 123 -18.42 10.19 -10.61
CA ASN A 123 -19.36 9.24 -11.19
C ASN A 123 -18.90 7.80 -10.93
N TYR A 124 -19.85 6.91 -10.64
CA TYR A 124 -19.60 5.49 -10.31
C TYR A 124 -18.67 4.79 -11.32
N ILE A 125 -18.84 5.05 -12.61
CA ILE A 125 -18.02 4.46 -13.68
C ILE A 125 -16.57 4.98 -13.62
N ILE A 126 -16.37 6.28 -13.39
CA ILE A 126 -15.04 6.90 -13.28
C ILE A 126 -14.32 6.37 -12.04
N LEU A 127 -15.03 6.29 -10.91
CA LEU A 127 -14.51 5.75 -9.67
C LEU A 127 -14.05 4.31 -9.84
N ARG A 128 -14.80 3.51 -10.61
CA ARG A 128 -14.46 2.11 -10.87
C ARG A 128 -13.25 1.95 -11.78
N LEU A 129 -13.12 2.78 -12.83
CA LEU A 129 -11.94 2.79 -13.70
C LEU A 129 -10.68 3.22 -12.94
N GLN A 130 -10.80 4.23 -12.07
CA GLN A 130 -9.69 4.67 -11.22
C GLN A 130 -9.29 3.61 -10.19
N SER A 131 -10.26 2.95 -9.55
CA SER A 131 -10.02 1.82 -8.64
C SER A 131 -9.24 0.70 -9.32
N ALA A 132 -9.62 0.35 -10.57
CA ALA A 132 -8.88 -0.63 -11.36
C ALA A 132 -7.45 -0.18 -11.66
N LEU A 133 -7.25 1.07 -12.10
CA LEU A 133 -5.92 1.63 -12.37
C LEU A 133 -5.03 1.62 -11.12
N TYR A 134 -5.55 2.06 -9.97
CA TYR A 134 -4.80 2.05 -8.71
C TYR A 134 -4.45 0.65 -8.25
N THR A 135 -5.32 -0.33 -8.47
CA THR A 135 -5.02 -1.74 -8.22
C THR A 135 -3.86 -2.21 -9.07
N VAL A 136 -3.86 -1.90 -10.37
CA VAL A 136 -2.75 -2.26 -11.28
C VAL A 136 -1.44 -1.62 -10.83
N VAL A 137 -1.44 -0.32 -10.53
CA VAL A 137 -0.24 0.38 -10.04
C VAL A 137 0.27 -0.22 -8.73
N PHE A 138 -0.62 -0.53 -7.79
CA PHE A 138 -0.28 -1.13 -6.50
C PHE A 138 0.35 -2.53 -6.67
N VAL A 139 -0.24 -3.35 -7.55
CA VAL A 139 0.29 -4.67 -7.90
C VAL A 139 1.68 -4.55 -8.54
N VAL A 140 1.85 -3.67 -9.52
CA VAL A 140 3.15 -3.44 -10.18
C VAL A 140 4.19 -3.01 -9.15
N ALA A 141 3.82 -2.12 -8.22
CA ALA A 141 4.70 -1.68 -7.15
C ALA A 141 5.08 -2.83 -6.19
N ILE A 142 4.15 -3.72 -5.85
CA ILE A 142 4.44 -4.93 -5.06
C ILE A 142 5.42 -5.84 -5.81
N ILE A 143 5.19 -6.11 -7.10
CA ILE A 143 6.07 -6.94 -7.92
C ILE A 143 7.48 -6.34 -7.95
N LEU A 144 7.61 -5.03 -8.23
CA LEU A 144 8.90 -4.34 -8.21
C LEU A 144 9.57 -4.41 -6.84
N SER A 145 8.82 -4.26 -5.75
CA SER A 145 9.35 -4.35 -4.39
C SER A 145 9.87 -5.75 -4.06
N LEU A 146 9.13 -6.79 -4.45
CA LEU A 146 9.54 -8.19 -4.33
C LEU A 146 10.79 -8.46 -5.14
N VAL A 147 10.86 -7.94 -6.37
CA VAL A 147 12.04 -8.08 -7.23
C VAL A 147 13.28 -7.50 -6.56
N VAL A 148 13.19 -6.31 -5.98
CA VAL A 148 14.30 -5.69 -5.26
C VAL A 148 14.64 -6.45 -3.97
N LEU A 149 13.64 -6.94 -3.22
CA LEU A 149 13.85 -7.62 -1.94
C LEU A 149 14.41 -9.04 -2.08
N VAL A 150 13.97 -9.78 -3.10
CA VAL A 150 14.35 -11.18 -3.38
C VAL A 150 15.59 -11.24 -4.27
N PHE A 151 15.61 -10.48 -5.37
CA PHE A 151 16.72 -10.47 -6.31
C PHE A 151 17.75 -9.39 -6.05
N GLY A 152 17.61 -8.55 -5.01
CA GLY A 152 18.59 -7.49 -4.72
C GLY A 152 20.03 -8.00 -4.67
N ASN A 153 20.24 -9.22 -4.14
CA ASN A 153 21.55 -9.86 -4.09
C ASN A 153 22.04 -10.32 -5.47
N SER A 154 21.16 -10.86 -6.32
CA SER A 154 21.50 -11.32 -7.68
C SER A 154 21.68 -10.14 -8.65
N LEU A 155 20.82 -9.13 -8.56
CA LEU A 155 20.91 -7.85 -9.28
C LEU A 155 22.19 -7.10 -8.90
N HIS A 156 22.61 -7.13 -7.64
CA HIS A 156 23.89 -6.57 -7.22
C HIS A 156 25.06 -7.25 -7.92
N LYS A 157 25.09 -8.59 -7.98
CA LYS A 157 26.15 -9.33 -8.67
C LYS A 157 26.24 -8.98 -10.16
N VAL A 158 25.09 -8.88 -10.84
CA VAL A 158 25.03 -8.49 -12.27
C VAL A 158 25.39 -7.01 -12.46
N ALA A 159 24.95 -6.12 -11.56
CA ALA A 159 25.29 -4.70 -11.61
C ALA A 159 26.79 -4.44 -11.40
N VAL A 160 27.44 -5.24 -10.55
CA VAL A 160 28.91 -5.21 -10.35
C VAL A 160 29.66 -5.55 -11.63
N GLU A 161 29.12 -6.49 -12.43
CA GLU A 161 29.74 -6.99 -13.66
C GLU A 161 29.63 -5.99 -14.84
N TYR A 162 28.47 -5.35 -15.00
CA TYR A 162 28.20 -4.47 -16.16
C TYR A 162 28.34 -2.97 -15.88
N ALA A 163 28.27 -2.54 -14.62
CA ALA A 163 28.34 -1.13 -14.25
C ALA A 163 29.06 -0.95 -12.90
N PRO A 164 30.40 -0.87 -12.89
CA PRO A 164 31.19 -0.76 -11.66
C PRO A 164 30.87 0.50 -10.83
N ILE A 165 30.19 1.51 -11.37
CA ILE A 165 29.67 2.68 -10.63
C ILE A 165 28.43 2.34 -9.78
N LEU A 166 27.62 1.36 -10.19
CA LEU A 166 26.44 0.93 -9.43
C LEU A 166 26.80 0.01 -8.24
N THR A 167 28.02 -0.51 -8.17
CA THR A 167 28.51 -1.35 -7.04
C THR A 167 28.30 -0.66 -5.70
N TYR A 168 28.74 0.59 -5.58
CA TYR A 168 28.67 1.36 -4.34
C TYR A 168 27.21 1.61 -3.91
N VAL A 169 26.32 1.88 -4.86
CA VAL A 169 24.89 2.10 -4.61
C VAL A 169 24.19 0.80 -4.20
N THR A 170 24.48 -0.29 -4.90
CA THR A 170 23.86 -1.60 -4.65
C THR A 170 24.37 -2.25 -3.36
N GLU A 171 25.64 -2.06 -2.99
CA GLU A 171 26.21 -2.52 -1.73
C GLU A 171 25.58 -1.79 -0.52
N ILE A 172 25.40 -0.47 -0.62
CA ILE A 172 24.68 0.33 0.39
C ILE A 172 23.21 -0.12 0.51
N ILE A 173 22.54 -0.37 -0.62
CA ILE A 173 21.16 -0.86 -0.65
C ILE A 173 21.02 -2.22 0.04
N LEU A 174 21.98 -3.13 -0.18
CA LEU A 174 21.98 -4.45 0.46
C LEU A 174 22.25 -4.37 1.96
N ARG A 175 23.22 -3.53 2.36
CA ARG A 175 23.56 -3.32 3.77
C ARG A 175 22.42 -2.68 4.56
N LEU A 176 21.61 -1.84 3.91
CA LEU A 176 20.47 -1.14 4.49
C LEU A 176 19.13 -1.66 3.95
N LYS A 177 19.05 -2.93 3.52
CA LYS A 177 17.85 -3.54 2.91
C LYS A 177 16.56 -3.22 3.65
N GLY A 178 16.58 -3.27 4.99
CA GLY A 178 15.42 -2.93 5.83
C GLY A 178 15.00 -1.46 5.71
N ILE A 179 15.94 -0.52 5.75
CA ILE A 179 15.66 0.92 5.63
C ILE A 179 15.18 1.26 4.22
N VAL A 180 15.78 0.65 3.19
CA VAL A 180 15.36 0.82 1.80
C VAL A 180 13.94 0.29 1.61
N ALA A 181 13.61 -0.88 2.17
CA ALA A 181 12.27 -1.44 2.13
C ALA A 181 11.24 -0.49 2.77
N ILE A 182 11.55 0.05 3.95
CA ILE A 182 10.70 1.05 4.63
C ILE A 182 10.57 2.32 3.78
N GLY A 183 11.66 2.79 3.15
CA GLY A 183 11.64 3.95 2.27
C GLY A 183 10.73 3.75 1.05
N ILE A 184 10.83 2.60 0.38
CA ILE A 184 9.98 2.23 -0.75
C ILE A 184 8.50 2.17 -0.31
N LEU A 185 8.22 1.49 0.82
CA LEU A 185 6.87 1.40 1.38
C LEU A 185 6.32 2.79 1.76
N ALA A 186 7.14 3.66 2.33
CA ALA A 186 6.74 5.01 2.69
C ALA A 186 6.40 5.85 1.45
N VAL A 187 7.18 5.75 0.37
CA VAL A 187 6.86 6.41 -0.90
C VAL A 187 5.55 5.86 -1.46
N LEU A 188 5.37 4.54 -1.46
CA LEU A 188 4.16 3.89 -1.92
C LEU A 188 2.92 4.38 -1.13
N PHE A 189 2.98 4.37 0.20
CA PHE A 189 1.88 4.85 1.04
C PHE A 189 1.65 6.36 0.89
N MET A 190 2.69 7.16 0.68
CA MET A 190 2.54 8.59 0.39
C MET A 190 1.78 8.84 -0.93
N VAL A 191 2.08 8.07 -1.97
CA VAL A 191 1.35 8.10 -3.24
C VAL A 191 -0.09 7.65 -3.04
N LEU A 192 -0.29 6.54 -2.31
CA LEU A 192 -1.61 6.01 -1.99
C LEU A 192 -2.48 7.05 -1.27
N TYR A 193 -1.96 7.65 -0.19
CA TYR A 193 -2.66 8.69 0.57
C TYR A 193 -3.01 9.92 -0.25
N ARG A 194 -2.26 10.20 -1.32
CA ARG A 194 -2.41 11.41 -2.13
C ARG A 194 -3.48 11.26 -3.19
N PHE A 195 -3.48 10.11 -3.88
CA PHE A 195 -4.26 9.88 -5.09
C PHE A 195 -5.55 9.11 -4.83
N VAL A 196 -5.58 8.27 -3.80
CA VAL A 196 -6.75 7.45 -3.49
C VAL A 196 -7.94 8.31 -3.02
N PRO A 197 -7.80 9.21 -2.02
CA PRO A 197 -8.92 10.03 -1.57
C PRO A 197 -9.29 11.09 -2.60
N ASN A 198 -10.56 11.52 -2.61
CA ASN A 198 -11.05 12.54 -3.53
C ASN A 198 -10.65 13.98 -3.17
N ARG A 199 -9.35 14.23 -2.95
CA ARG A 199 -8.85 15.54 -2.50
C ARG A 199 -7.52 15.96 -3.11
N LYS A 200 -7.27 17.27 -3.17
CA LYS A 200 -6.00 17.86 -3.64
C LYS A 200 -5.17 18.37 -2.46
N VAL A 201 -4.20 17.57 -2.00
CA VAL A 201 -3.26 17.90 -0.91
C VAL A 201 -1.80 17.83 -1.39
N ARG A 202 -0.81 18.19 -0.57
CA ARG A 202 0.61 18.09 -0.95
C ARG A 202 1.17 16.74 -0.49
N LEU A 203 1.94 16.04 -1.32
CA LEU A 203 2.56 14.74 -1.01
C LEU A 203 3.33 14.77 0.32
N PHE A 204 4.16 15.79 0.53
CA PHE A 204 4.96 15.95 1.76
C PHE A 204 4.13 16.08 3.05
N ARG A 205 2.86 16.52 2.98
CA ARG A 205 2.00 16.60 4.17
C ARG A 205 1.53 15.22 4.64
N GLN A 206 1.70 14.20 3.80
CA GLN A 206 1.28 12.84 4.07
C GLN A 206 2.41 11.91 4.51
N ALA A 207 3.63 12.44 4.59
CA ALA A 207 4.80 11.74 5.09
C ALA A 207 4.65 11.15 6.51
N PRO A 208 4.04 11.82 7.51
CA PRO A 208 4.01 11.28 8.87
C PRO A 208 3.19 9.98 8.94
N GLY A 209 1.99 9.95 8.34
CA GLY A 209 1.19 8.73 8.25
C GLY A 209 1.85 7.66 7.38
N ALA A 210 2.46 8.05 6.26
CA ALA A 210 3.10 7.10 5.34
C ALA A 210 4.32 6.39 5.96
N LEU A 211 5.15 7.13 6.70
CA LEU A 211 6.28 6.58 7.43
C LEU A 211 5.81 5.66 8.56
N PHE A 212 4.79 6.09 9.32
CA PHE A 212 4.19 5.26 10.37
C PHE A 212 3.70 3.91 9.80
N SER A 213 2.88 3.94 8.75
CA SER A 213 2.36 2.72 8.14
C SER A 213 3.47 1.87 7.53
N ALA A 214 4.51 2.45 6.93
CA ALA A 214 5.65 1.70 6.40
C ALA A 214 6.40 0.93 7.49
N VAL A 215 6.69 1.60 8.62
CA VAL A 215 7.37 0.97 9.77
C VAL A 215 6.48 -0.11 10.39
N CYS A 216 5.21 0.20 10.67
CA CYS A 216 4.28 -0.76 11.25
C CYS A 216 4.06 -1.97 10.35
N TRP A 217 3.92 -1.77 9.03
CA TRP A 217 3.76 -2.87 8.07
C TRP A 217 5.00 -3.76 8.04
N TYR A 218 6.19 -3.17 8.02
CA TYR A 218 7.45 -3.92 8.00
C TYR A 218 7.62 -4.75 9.28
N VAL A 219 7.46 -4.13 10.45
CA VAL A 219 7.55 -4.82 11.75
C VAL A 219 6.48 -5.90 11.87
N PHE A 220 5.24 -5.59 11.49
CA PHE A 220 4.13 -6.57 11.49
C PHE A 220 4.44 -7.75 10.61
N SER A 221 5.00 -7.54 9.41
CA SER A 221 5.35 -8.63 8.49
C SER A 221 6.43 -9.55 9.07
N ILE A 222 7.42 -9.00 9.79
CA ILE A 222 8.42 -9.81 10.50
C ILE A 222 7.77 -10.61 11.63
N VAL A 223 6.98 -9.95 12.48
CA VAL A 223 6.28 -10.60 13.59
C VAL A 223 5.35 -11.70 13.09
N PHE A 224 4.61 -11.45 12.01
CA PHE A 224 3.73 -12.42 11.39
C PHE A 224 4.50 -13.60 10.79
N SER A 225 5.64 -13.35 10.16
CA SER A 225 6.53 -14.42 9.66
C SER A 225 6.99 -15.34 10.80
N LEU A 226 7.46 -14.75 11.91
CA LEU A 226 7.86 -15.52 13.10
C LEU A 226 6.66 -16.26 13.70
N TYR A 227 5.49 -15.62 13.75
CA TYR A 227 4.27 -16.24 14.26
C TYR A 227 3.90 -17.50 13.48
N VAL A 228 3.99 -17.47 12.15
CA VAL A 228 3.73 -18.64 11.29
C VAL A 228 4.80 -19.71 11.45
N GLU A 229 6.08 -19.33 11.55
CA GLU A 229 7.21 -20.25 11.68
C GLU A 229 7.19 -21.03 13.02
N TYR A 230 6.92 -20.34 14.13
CA TYR A 230 6.95 -20.92 15.47
C TYR A 230 5.62 -21.52 15.94
N SER A 231 4.55 -21.44 15.14
CA SER A 231 3.21 -21.94 15.53
C SER A 231 2.68 -23.07 14.62
N PRO A 232 3.35 -24.24 14.57
CA PRO A 232 2.91 -25.36 13.74
C PRO A 232 1.52 -25.91 14.13
N GLY A 233 1.07 -25.68 15.38
CA GLY A 233 -0.26 -26.07 15.84
C GLY A 233 -1.43 -25.41 15.07
N LEU A 234 -1.23 -24.20 14.53
CA LEU A 234 -2.24 -23.52 13.71
C LEU A 234 -2.46 -24.19 12.35
N ILE A 235 -1.38 -24.70 11.75
CA ILE A 235 -1.42 -25.45 10.49
C ILE A 235 -2.35 -26.66 10.61
N ASN A 236 -2.43 -27.23 11.81
CA ASN A 236 -3.27 -28.38 12.11
C ASN A 236 -4.73 -28.02 12.45
N MET A 237 -5.03 -26.80 12.91
CA MET A 237 -6.41 -26.40 13.28
C MET A 237 -7.34 -26.27 12.07
N TYR A 238 -6.84 -25.73 10.96
CA TYR A 238 -7.62 -25.51 9.74
C TYR A 238 -7.19 -26.43 8.58
N GLY A 239 -6.20 -27.30 8.80
CA GLY A 239 -5.72 -28.26 7.81
C GLY A 239 -5.31 -27.58 6.50
N SER A 240 -5.92 -28.00 5.38
CA SER A 240 -5.66 -27.43 4.05
C SER A 240 -6.12 -25.97 3.91
N LEU A 241 -7.00 -25.48 4.78
CA LEU A 241 -7.49 -24.09 4.75
C LEU A 241 -6.59 -23.11 5.52
N THR A 242 -5.65 -23.61 6.33
CA THR A 242 -4.79 -22.76 7.18
C THR A 242 -4.12 -21.65 6.39
N THR A 243 -3.54 -21.97 5.23
CA THR A 243 -2.85 -21.00 4.38
C THR A 243 -3.78 -19.85 3.98
N ILE A 244 -5.02 -20.16 3.59
CA ILE A 244 -6.00 -19.15 3.17
C ILE A 244 -6.37 -18.26 4.36
N VAL A 245 -6.68 -18.85 5.52
CA VAL A 245 -7.04 -18.10 6.73
C VAL A 245 -5.89 -17.17 7.18
N LEU A 246 -4.65 -17.66 7.17
CA LEU A 246 -3.47 -16.86 7.51
C LEU A 246 -3.28 -15.67 6.56
N VAL A 247 -3.45 -15.88 5.25
CA VAL A 247 -3.36 -14.79 4.27
C VAL A 247 -4.50 -13.79 4.46
N MET A 248 -5.73 -14.23 4.74
CA MET A 248 -6.85 -13.33 5.04
C MET A 248 -6.56 -12.46 6.26
N LEU A 249 -6.04 -13.07 7.33
CA LEU A 249 -5.70 -12.36 8.56
C LEU A 249 -4.55 -11.38 8.35
N TRP A 250 -3.53 -11.78 7.60
CA TRP A 250 -2.42 -10.90 7.22
C TRP A 250 -2.92 -9.68 6.43
N LEU A 251 -3.73 -9.90 5.39
CA LEU A 251 -4.31 -8.81 4.58
C LEU A 251 -5.19 -7.88 5.40
N TYR A 252 -5.96 -8.41 6.35
CA TYR A 252 -6.78 -7.60 7.25
C TYR A 252 -5.93 -6.61 8.05
N PHE A 253 -4.87 -7.08 8.72
CA PHE A 253 -3.97 -6.22 9.48
C PHE A 253 -3.21 -5.23 8.60
N CYS A 254 -2.81 -5.66 7.41
CA CYS A 254 -2.24 -4.81 6.39
C CYS A 254 -3.16 -3.61 6.04
N MET A 255 -4.42 -3.87 5.71
CA MET A 255 -5.39 -2.81 5.42
C MET A 255 -5.67 -1.93 6.64
N TYR A 256 -5.70 -2.53 7.83
CA TYR A 256 -5.87 -1.81 9.09
C TYR A 256 -4.72 -0.82 9.34
N ILE A 257 -3.46 -1.24 9.13
CA ILE A 257 -2.28 -0.37 9.26
C ILE A 257 -2.32 0.80 8.26
N ILE A 258 -2.78 0.56 7.02
CA ILE A 258 -2.93 1.62 6.02
C ILE A 258 -3.96 2.65 6.48
N LEU A 259 -5.11 2.21 6.99
CA LEU A 259 -6.16 3.13 7.44
C LEU A 259 -5.77 3.89 8.72
N ILE A 260 -5.04 3.27 9.65
CA ILE A 260 -4.46 3.98 10.80
C ILE A 260 -3.52 5.10 10.34
N GLY A 261 -2.66 4.85 9.35
CA GLY A 261 -1.79 5.89 8.82
C GLY A 261 -2.54 7.01 8.10
N ALA A 262 -3.69 6.70 7.48
CA ALA A 262 -4.58 7.71 6.92
C ALA A 262 -5.20 8.59 8.02
N GLU A 263 -5.64 7.99 9.13
CA GLU A 263 -6.19 8.68 10.30
C GLU A 263 -5.15 9.62 10.93
N ILE A 264 -3.92 9.12 11.11
CA ILE A 264 -2.78 9.92 11.56
C ILE A 264 -2.57 11.12 10.64
N ASN A 265 -2.57 10.91 9.33
CA ASN A 265 -2.44 12.00 8.37
C ASN A 265 -3.58 13.02 8.47
N SER A 266 -4.82 12.57 8.70
CA SER A 266 -5.98 13.45 8.91
C SER A 266 -5.76 14.34 10.14
N TYR A 267 -5.37 13.73 11.26
CA TYR A 267 -5.09 14.44 12.51
C TYR A 267 -3.95 15.46 12.40
N PHE A 268 -2.85 15.10 11.73
CA PHE A 268 -1.74 16.02 11.50
C PHE A 268 -2.11 17.14 10.53
N GLU A 269 -2.94 16.88 9.52
CA GLU A 269 -3.35 17.90 8.57
C GLU A 269 -4.20 19.00 9.21
N ASP A 270 -5.06 18.66 10.17
CA ASP A 270 -5.81 19.66 10.93
C ASP A 270 -4.89 20.58 11.75
N GLN A 271 -3.83 20.01 12.35
CA GLN A 271 -2.80 20.79 13.03
C GLN A 271 -2.06 21.70 12.04
N PHE A 272 -1.66 21.18 10.88
CA PHE A 272 -1.00 21.97 9.84
C PHE A 272 -1.90 23.06 9.26
N ARG A 273 -3.21 22.82 9.09
CA ARG A 273 -4.19 23.83 8.66
C ARG A 273 -4.26 24.98 9.66
N ARG A 274 -4.37 24.68 10.97
CA ARG A 274 -4.37 25.70 12.03
C ARG A 274 -3.09 26.54 12.00
N VAL A 275 -1.92 25.92 11.94
CA VAL A 275 -0.63 26.63 11.85
C VAL A 275 -0.53 27.50 10.59
N SER A 276 -1.01 26.99 9.45
CA SER A 276 -1.02 27.72 8.18
C SER A 276 -1.93 28.95 8.25
N TYR A 277 -3.09 28.82 8.91
CA TYR A 277 -4.04 29.90 9.14
C TYR A 277 -3.45 30.99 10.05
N TYR A 278 -2.88 30.62 11.20
CA TYR A 278 -2.20 31.57 12.09
C TYR A 278 -1.04 32.30 11.41
N ARG A 279 -0.23 31.60 10.60
CA ARG A 279 0.84 32.26 9.83
C ARG A 279 0.33 33.26 8.81
N ARG A 280 -0.85 33.04 8.21
CA ARG A 280 -1.47 34.00 7.28
C ARG A 280 -1.97 35.22 8.04
N MET A 281 -2.68 35.03 9.14
CA MET A 281 -3.14 36.13 10.00
C MET A 281 -1.98 36.98 10.52
N LEU A 282 -0.89 36.36 10.99
CA LEU A 282 0.31 37.10 11.43
C LEU A 282 0.99 37.87 10.29
N LYS A 283 0.94 37.35 9.05
CA LYS A 283 1.46 38.08 7.88
C LYS A 283 0.55 39.25 7.49
N GLU A 284 -0.77 39.08 7.60
CA GLU A 284 -1.75 40.13 7.34
C GLU A 284 -1.64 41.26 8.38
N GLN A 285 -1.59 40.93 9.68
CA GLN A 285 -1.34 41.91 10.74
C GLN A 285 -0.03 42.68 10.56
N LYS A 286 1.06 41.99 10.18
CA LYS A 286 2.33 42.68 9.88
C LYS A 286 2.21 43.62 8.68
N ARG A 287 1.44 43.26 7.65
CA ARG A 287 1.19 44.12 6.48
C ARG A 287 0.33 45.32 6.83
N GLU A 288 -0.67 45.15 7.70
CA GLU A 288 -1.52 46.25 8.19
C GLU A 288 -0.71 47.23 9.05
N GLN A 289 0.08 46.73 10.00
CA GLN A 289 0.98 47.57 10.80
C GLN A 289 1.99 48.35 9.94
N GLN A 290 2.53 47.73 8.89
CA GLN A 290 3.42 48.42 7.95
C GLN A 290 2.70 49.51 7.15
N ARG A 291 1.46 49.27 6.71
CA ARG A 291 0.64 50.28 6.02
C ARG A 291 0.29 51.45 6.95
N GLU A 292 -0.05 51.18 8.20
CA GLU A 292 -0.33 52.22 9.19
C GLU A 292 0.92 53.05 9.51
N GLN A 293 2.10 52.43 9.60
CA GLN A 293 3.36 53.14 9.78
C GLN A 293 3.71 54.01 8.57
N GLN A 294 3.54 53.50 7.34
CA GLN A 294 3.76 54.29 6.13
C GLN A 294 2.82 55.50 6.05
N ASN A 295 1.52 55.32 6.28
CA ASN A 295 0.55 56.41 6.26
C ASN A 295 0.79 57.47 7.36
N LYS A 296 1.36 57.09 8.51
CA LYS A 296 1.77 58.06 9.53
C LYS A 296 3.00 58.86 9.10
N THR A 297 3.92 58.22 8.39
CA THR A 297 5.16 58.88 7.94
C THR A 297 4.90 59.85 6.78
N GLU A 298 3.89 59.61 5.94
CA GLU A 298 3.50 60.51 4.84
C GLU A 298 2.67 61.73 5.28
N ASN A 299 2.04 61.67 6.46
CA ASN A 299 1.19 62.75 6.99
C ASN A 299 1.91 63.63 8.04
N THR A 300 3.21 63.43 8.25
CA THR A 300 4.06 64.24 9.16
C THR A 300 5.10 64.99 8.34
#